data_AF-A0A9W9H177-F1
#
_entry.id   AF-A0A9W9H177-F1
#
_cell.length_a   1.000
_cell.length_b   1.000
_cell.length_c   1.000
_cell.angle_alpha   90.00
_cell.angle_beta   90.00
_cell.angle_gamma   90.00
#
_symmetry.space_group_name_H-M   'P 1'
#
loop_
_entity.id
_entity.type
_entity.pdbx_description
1 polymer ?
#
loop_
_entity_poly.entity_id
_entity_poly.type
_entity_poly.pdbx_seq_one_letter_code
_entity_poly.pdbx_strand_id
1 'polypeptide(L)'
;MPATQPIPIPGPSLVPQPDDTPAYTFPLPPLDQHFNTAEEGRKAINTFAAPHGWAVTSIRSKATKKGVKKTIRLICDRGHAVKADKNGPGLANDDSPGPAKKRRKTTTLALGCPFKMALRLDLKTDLWGITLEHATHNHPSSHASTHPIHRALELTQRNAEVDNAIQQGHTTSQILTEIREADPETILVPRDIHNRRRKLDQMFLDGCTPLQALLQELPKDVEWVLRHRRLSQGESINPP
;
A
#
# COMPACT_ATOMS: atom_id res chain seq x y z
N MET A 1 -38.81 58.19 -35.39
CA MET A 1 -38.57 58.02 -33.95
C MET A 1 -38.78 56.55 -33.60
N PRO A 2 -37.77 55.67 -33.69
CA PRO A 2 -37.92 54.28 -33.27
C PRO A 2 -37.77 54.16 -31.75
N ALA A 3 -38.71 53.47 -31.12
CA ALA A 3 -38.77 53.27 -29.67
C ALA A 3 -37.64 52.33 -29.19
N THR A 4 -36.87 52.79 -28.22
CA THR A 4 -35.83 52.02 -27.52
C THR A 4 -36.50 50.99 -26.61
N GLN A 5 -36.28 49.69 -26.87
CA GLN A 5 -36.65 48.64 -25.93
C GLN A 5 -35.64 48.59 -24.75
N PRO A 6 -36.10 48.37 -23.51
CA PRO A 6 -35.21 48.30 -22.36
C PRO A 6 -34.44 46.98 -22.33
N ILE A 7 -33.14 47.09 -22.01
CA ILE A 7 -32.20 45.98 -21.85
C ILE A 7 -32.60 45.16 -20.60
N PRO A 8 -32.64 43.81 -20.66
CA PRO A 8 -32.95 43.00 -19.49
C PRO A 8 -31.79 43.04 -18.49
N ILE A 9 -32.12 43.33 -17.23
CA ILE A 9 -31.20 43.30 -16.09
C ILE A 9 -30.76 41.84 -15.89
N PRO A 10 -29.45 41.52 -15.78
CA PRO A 10 -29.01 40.18 -15.45
C PRO A 10 -29.44 39.85 -14.02
N GLY A 11 -30.19 38.75 -13.86
CA GLY A 11 -30.62 38.24 -12.56
C GLY A 11 -29.44 37.87 -11.65
N PRO A 12 -29.66 37.80 -10.33
CA PRO A 12 -28.61 37.57 -9.36
C PRO A 12 -27.89 36.24 -9.63
N SER A 13 -26.57 36.32 -9.71
CA SER A 13 -25.67 35.17 -9.85
C SER A 13 -25.92 34.21 -8.68
N LEU A 14 -26.42 33.01 -9.00
CA LEU A 14 -26.57 31.91 -8.05
C LEU A 14 -25.18 31.53 -7.52
N VAL A 15 -24.90 31.95 -6.29
CA VAL A 15 -23.79 31.42 -5.49
C VAL A 15 -23.99 29.90 -5.36
N PRO A 16 -23.03 29.04 -5.76
CA PRO A 16 -23.15 27.61 -5.56
C PRO A 16 -23.25 27.31 -4.05
N GLN A 17 -24.32 26.60 -3.66
CA GLN A 17 -24.49 26.09 -2.31
C GLN A 17 -23.43 25.01 -2.04
N PRO A 18 -22.87 24.89 -0.82
CA PRO A 18 -21.71 24.03 -0.53
C PRO A 18 -22.00 22.50 -0.43
N ASP A 19 -23.20 22.02 -0.78
CA ASP A 19 -23.62 20.64 -0.45
C ASP A 19 -23.85 19.70 -1.65
N ASP A 20 -23.48 20.07 -2.88
CA ASP A 20 -23.63 19.19 -4.07
C ASP A 20 -22.48 18.16 -4.22
N THR A 21 -22.00 17.56 -3.13
CA THR A 21 -21.06 16.43 -3.25
C THR A 21 -21.86 15.15 -3.50
N PRO A 22 -21.68 14.45 -4.64
CA PRO A 22 -22.40 13.21 -4.90
C PRO A 22 -22.02 12.16 -3.84
N ALA A 23 -23.02 11.70 -3.10
CA ALA A 23 -22.89 10.61 -2.14
C ALA A 23 -23.04 9.27 -2.87
N TYR A 24 -21.95 8.50 -2.90
CA TYR A 24 -21.96 7.13 -3.45
C TYR A 24 -22.12 6.12 -2.31
N THR A 25 -22.83 5.03 -2.58
CA THR A 25 -23.10 3.98 -1.58
C THR A 25 -22.36 2.70 -1.94
N PHE A 26 -21.57 2.19 -1.00
CA PHE A 26 -21.00 0.86 -1.08
C PHE A 26 -22.08 -0.17 -0.71
N PRO A 27 -22.41 -1.16 -1.58
CA PRO A 27 -23.23 -2.29 -1.15
C PRO A 27 -22.57 -2.93 0.07
N LEU A 28 -23.33 -3.10 1.14
CA LEU A 28 -22.77 -3.58 2.40
C LEU A 28 -22.59 -5.09 2.32
N PRO A 29 -21.45 -5.63 2.77
CA PRO A 29 -21.33 -7.07 2.99
C PRO A 29 -22.37 -7.52 4.03
N PRO A 30 -22.78 -8.81 4.03
CA PRO A 30 -23.68 -9.36 5.03
C PRO A 30 -23.22 -9.01 6.45
N LEU A 31 -24.00 -8.18 7.15
CA LEU A 31 -23.62 -7.63 8.46
C LEU A 31 -23.81 -8.64 9.59
N ASP A 32 -24.59 -9.68 9.34
CA ASP A 32 -24.86 -10.83 10.21
C ASP A 32 -23.76 -11.90 10.14
N GLN A 33 -22.77 -11.73 9.26
CA GLN A 33 -21.62 -12.63 9.19
C GLN A 33 -20.68 -12.42 10.38
N HIS A 34 -20.23 -13.54 10.94
CA HIS A 34 -19.29 -13.60 12.06
C HIS A 34 -18.00 -14.28 11.61
N PHE A 35 -16.86 -13.86 12.16
CA PHE A 35 -15.54 -14.37 11.80
C PHE A 35 -14.74 -14.81 13.03
N ASN A 36 -13.85 -15.79 12.86
CA ASN A 36 -13.00 -16.25 13.97
C ASN A 36 -11.89 -15.25 14.27
N THR A 37 -11.42 -14.52 13.24
CA THR A 37 -10.39 -13.49 13.40
C THR A 37 -10.77 -12.19 12.71
N ALA A 38 -10.23 -11.08 13.22
CA ALA A 38 -10.42 -9.79 12.57
C ALA A 38 -9.75 -9.69 11.19
N GLU A 39 -8.70 -10.48 10.94
CA GLU A 39 -8.03 -10.52 9.65
C GLU A 39 -8.88 -11.23 8.59
N GLU A 40 -9.51 -12.34 8.97
CA GLU A 40 -10.50 -13.05 8.16
C GLU A 40 -11.68 -12.14 7.82
N GLY A 41 -12.25 -11.43 8.80
CA GLY A 41 -13.32 -10.48 8.55
C GLY A 41 -12.90 -9.35 7.60
N ARG A 42 -11.70 -8.80 7.76
CA ARG A 42 -11.18 -7.75 6.84
C ARG A 42 -10.95 -8.29 5.44
N LYS A 43 -10.50 -9.54 5.30
CA LYS A 43 -10.32 -10.22 4.01
C LYS A 43 -11.68 -10.41 3.34
N ALA A 44 -12.66 -10.95 4.06
CA ALA A 44 -14.02 -11.16 3.55
C ALA A 44 -14.67 -9.85 3.05
N ILE A 45 -14.56 -8.77 3.83
CA ILE A 45 -15.06 -7.45 3.42
C ILE A 45 -14.40 -6.98 2.13
N ASN A 46 -13.06 -7.09 2.02
CA ASN A 46 -12.37 -6.65 0.80
C ASN A 46 -12.64 -7.55 -0.41
N THR A 47 -12.80 -8.86 -0.20
CA THR A 47 -13.22 -9.80 -1.26
C THR A 47 -14.60 -9.44 -1.79
N PHE A 48 -15.55 -9.10 -0.91
CA PHE A 48 -16.87 -8.60 -1.32
C PHE A 48 -16.76 -7.22 -2.00
N ALA A 49 -15.89 -6.35 -1.52
CA ALA A 49 -15.74 -4.99 -2.02
C ALA A 49 -15.06 -4.88 -3.40
N ALA A 50 -14.18 -5.82 -3.73
CA ALA A 50 -13.41 -5.84 -4.97
C ALA A 50 -14.25 -5.72 -6.26
N PRO A 51 -15.28 -6.56 -6.50
CA PRO A 51 -16.12 -6.44 -7.70
C PRO A 51 -16.94 -5.14 -7.72
N HIS A 52 -17.19 -4.53 -6.57
CA HIS A 52 -17.91 -3.26 -6.46
C HIS A 52 -16.99 -2.02 -6.59
N GLY A 53 -15.68 -2.22 -6.71
CA GLY A 53 -14.70 -1.16 -6.87
C GLY A 53 -14.46 -0.33 -5.61
N TRP A 54 -14.60 -0.96 -4.43
CA TRP A 54 -14.31 -0.35 -3.13
C TRP A 54 -13.25 -1.15 -2.40
N ALA A 55 -12.53 -0.50 -1.49
CA ALA A 55 -11.54 -1.16 -0.64
C ALA A 55 -11.54 -0.53 0.75
N VAL A 56 -11.29 -1.35 1.78
CA VAL A 56 -11.23 -0.91 3.17
C VAL A 56 -9.90 -1.23 3.82
N THR A 57 -9.37 -0.27 4.59
CA THR A 57 -8.13 -0.38 5.35
C THR A 57 -8.36 -0.14 6.84
N SER A 58 -7.51 -0.73 7.68
CA SER A 58 -7.56 -0.53 9.13
C SER A 58 -6.83 0.76 9.53
N ILE A 59 -7.50 1.66 10.23
CA ILE A 59 -6.89 2.92 10.72
C ILE A 59 -6.48 2.85 12.18
N ARG A 60 -7.32 2.26 13.04
CA ARG A 60 -7.07 2.16 14.48
C ARG A 60 -7.62 0.84 15.00
N SER A 61 -6.94 0.29 16.00
CA SER A 61 -7.50 -0.79 16.80
C SER A 61 -7.65 -0.32 18.25
N LYS A 62 -8.63 -0.91 18.95
CA LYS A 62 -8.78 -0.77 20.40
C LYS A 62 -8.56 -2.14 21.02
N ALA A 63 -7.77 -2.16 22.09
CA ALA A 63 -7.55 -3.34 22.89
C ALA A 63 -8.30 -3.27 24.23
N THR A 64 -8.47 -4.41 24.87
CA THR A 64 -8.86 -4.51 26.29
C THR A 64 -7.68 -4.13 27.19
N LYS A 65 -7.93 -3.98 28.50
CA LYS A 65 -6.84 -3.77 29.49
C LYS A 65 -5.80 -4.89 29.48
N LYS A 66 -6.19 -6.10 29.06
CA LYS A 66 -5.33 -7.29 28.93
C LYS A 66 -4.57 -7.36 27.60
N GLY A 67 -4.65 -6.32 26.75
CA GLY A 67 -3.94 -6.26 25.47
C GLY A 67 -4.65 -6.96 24.29
N VAL A 68 -5.78 -7.65 24.53
CA VAL A 68 -6.54 -8.33 23.46
C VAL A 68 -7.28 -7.32 22.60
N LYS A 69 -7.08 -7.36 21.28
CA LYS A 69 -7.80 -6.49 20.32
C LYS A 69 -9.30 -6.81 20.39
N LYS A 70 -10.13 -5.78 20.63
CA LYS A 70 -11.60 -5.90 20.70
C LYS A 70 -12.33 -5.14 19.59
N THR A 71 -11.66 -4.21 18.93
CA THR A 71 -12.26 -3.43 17.85
C THR A 71 -11.20 -3.05 16.84
N ILE A 72 -11.46 -3.28 15.57
CA ILE A 72 -10.66 -2.77 14.46
C ILE A 72 -11.54 -1.84 13.65
N ARG A 73 -11.18 -0.55 13.60
CA ARG A 73 -11.86 0.43 12.76
C ARG A 73 -11.31 0.36 11.36
N LEU A 74 -12.22 0.19 10.41
CA LEU A 74 -11.96 0.16 8.99
C LEU A 74 -12.51 1.45 8.36
N ILE A 75 -11.75 2.00 7.43
CA ILE A 75 -12.13 3.15 6.60
C ILE A 75 -11.97 2.76 5.15
N CYS A 76 -12.55 3.54 4.23
CA CYS A 76 -12.17 3.46 2.83
C CYS A 76 -10.65 3.66 2.68
N ASP A 77 -10.01 3.02 1.71
CA ASP A 77 -8.58 3.23 1.39
C ASP A 77 -8.26 4.69 1.02
N ARG A 78 -9.25 5.44 0.52
CA ARG A 78 -9.22 6.90 0.31
C ARG A 78 -9.67 7.72 1.52
N GLY A 79 -9.99 7.08 2.64
CA GLY A 79 -10.49 7.69 3.88
C GLY A 79 -9.44 8.39 4.74
N HIS A 80 -8.15 8.21 4.43
CA HIS A 80 -7.10 8.91 5.15
C HIS A 80 -7.23 10.44 4.96
N ALA A 81 -6.83 11.20 5.99
CA ALA A 81 -6.77 12.65 5.88
C ALA A 81 -5.75 13.05 4.81
N VAL A 82 -6.12 14.01 3.97
CA VAL A 82 -5.19 14.65 3.04
C VAL A 82 -4.13 15.35 3.88
N LYS A 83 -2.86 14.95 3.71
CA LYS A 83 -1.75 15.66 4.35
C LYS A 83 -1.59 16.97 3.59
N ALA A 84 -2.01 18.08 4.17
CA ALA A 84 -1.57 19.39 3.71
C ALA A 84 -0.04 19.38 3.67
N ASP A 85 0.52 19.86 2.57
CA ASP A 85 1.92 20.21 2.48
C ASP A 85 2.19 21.28 3.53
N LYS A 86 2.68 20.87 4.71
CA LYS A 86 3.03 21.82 5.79
C LYS A 86 4.12 22.82 5.37
N ASN A 87 4.70 22.66 4.19
CA ASN A 87 5.62 23.60 3.57
C ASN A 87 5.02 23.91 2.20
N GLY A 88 4.35 25.05 2.08
CA GLY A 88 3.94 25.60 0.79
C GLY A 88 5.15 25.83 -0.14
N PRO A 89 4.95 26.42 -1.33
CA PRO A 89 6.04 26.64 -2.26
C PRO A 89 7.00 27.70 -1.67
N GLY A 90 8.12 27.24 -1.13
CA GLY A 90 9.25 28.08 -0.71
C GLY A 90 9.24 28.46 0.76
N LEU A 91 9.86 27.63 1.60
CA LEU A 91 10.68 28.11 2.72
C LEU A 91 11.91 27.19 2.79
N ALA A 92 12.90 27.54 1.98
CA ALA A 92 14.28 27.17 2.21
C ALA A 92 14.80 28.09 3.32
N ASN A 93 14.68 27.65 4.57
CA ASN A 93 15.43 28.20 5.71
C ASN A 93 15.60 27.05 6.70
N ASP A 94 16.54 26.16 6.39
CA ASP A 94 17.08 25.20 7.34
C ASP A 94 18.59 25.42 7.35
N ASP A 95 19.05 26.34 8.21
CA ASP A 95 20.47 26.59 8.53
C ASP A 95 21.08 25.42 9.34
N SER A 96 20.54 24.22 9.22
CA SER A 96 21.14 23.01 9.78
C SER A 96 22.26 22.55 8.83
N PRO A 97 23.51 22.39 9.31
CA PRO A 97 24.61 21.85 8.51
C PRO A 97 24.44 20.33 8.40
N GLY A 98 23.47 19.91 7.58
CA GLY A 98 23.21 18.52 7.26
C GLY A 98 22.57 18.44 5.87
N PRO A 99 22.86 17.40 5.07
CA PRO A 99 22.28 17.29 3.74
C PRO A 99 20.75 17.25 3.86
N ALA A 100 20.09 18.28 3.35
CA ALA A 100 18.64 18.38 3.29
C ALA A 100 18.07 17.07 2.71
N LYS A 101 17.39 16.28 3.55
CA LYS A 101 16.79 15.02 3.13
C LYS A 101 15.70 15.37 2.11
N LYS A 102 15.99 15.17 0.81
CA LYS A 102 15.02 15.35 -0.27
C LYS A 102 13.78 14.51 0.05
N ARG A 103 12.69 15.17 0.43
CA ARG A 103 11.42 14.50 0.73
C ARG A 103 10.80 14.05 -0.60
N ARG A 104 10.50 12.76 -0.69
CA ARG A 104 9.83 12.18 -1.87
C ARG A 104 8.47 12.86 -2.07
N LYS A 105 8.25 13.47 -3.23
CA LYS A 105 6.91 13.90 -3.65
C LYS A 105 6.08 12.64 -3.89
N THR A 106 5.21 12.29 -2.95
CA THR A 106 4.32 11.11 -3.06
C THR A 106 2.91 11.57 -3.37
N THR A 107 2.33 11.04 -4.44
CA THR A 107 0.89 11.14 -4.68
C THR A 107 0.17 10.25 -3.66
N THR A 108 -0.80 10.82 -2.95
CA THR A 108 -1.62 10.11 -1.97
C THR A 108 -2.99 9.83 -2.58
N LEU A 109 -3.56 8.64 -2.31
CA LEU A 109 -4.94 8.30 -2.65
C LEU A 109 -5.95 8.84 -1.62
N ALA A 110 -5.45 9.45 -0.54
CA ALA A 110 -6.25 10.06 0.51
C ALA A 110 -7.13 11.19 -0.05
N LEU A 111 -8.46 11.07 0.13
CA LEU A 111 -9.48 12.08 -0.18
C LEU A 111 -10.29 12.49 1.05
N GLY A 112 -9.96 11.95 2.23
CA GLY A 112 -10.77 12.15 3.43
C GLY A 112 -12.18 11.54 3.33
N CYS A 113 -12.33 10.43 2.60
CA CYS A 113 -13.61 9.74 2.45
C CYS A 113 -14.29 9.45 3.81
N PRO A 114 -15.59 9.76 3.98
CA PRO A 114 -16.28 9.63 5.27
C PRO A 114 -16.64 8.19 5.66
N PHE A 115 -16.61 7.25 4.71
CA PHE A 115 -16.96 5.85 4.93
C PHE A 115 -16.19 5.22 6.09
N LYS A 116 -16.92 4.61 7.03
CA LYS A 116 -16.38 3.98 8.23
C LYS A 116 -17.19 2.76 8.61
N MET A 117 -16.50 1.70 8.99
CA MET A 117 -17.08 0.51 9.60
C MET A 117 -16.13 -0.05 10.65
N ALA A 118 -16.60 -1.00 11.44
CA ALA A 118 -15.81 -1.62 12.48
C ALA A 118 -16.01 -3.13 12.50
N LEU A 119 -14.93 -3.86 12.72
CA LEU A 119 -14.97 -5.24 13.20
C LEU A 119 -14.89 -5.20 14.72
N ARG A 120 -15.86 -5.82 15.40
CA ARG A 120 -15.95 -5.84 16.87
C ARG A 120 -15.99 -7.28 17.36
N LEU A 121 -15.13 -7.58 18.33
CA LEU A 121 -15.13 -8.86 19.01
C LEU A 121 -16.28 -8.90 20.03
N ASP A 122 -17.17 -9.86 19.88
CA ASP A 122 -18.10 -10.23 20.93
C ASP A 122 -17.38 -11.13 21.93
N LEU A 123 -17.25 -10.64 23.17
CA LEU A 123 -16.53 -11.34 24.23
C LEU A 123 -17.28 -12.58 24.76
N LYS A 124 -18.57 -12.75 24.43
CA LYS A 124 -19.34 -13.92 24.84
C LYS A 124 -19.14 -15.10 23.89
N THR A 125 -19.16 -14.81 22.58
CA THR A 125 -19.04 -15.82 21.53
C THR A 125 -17.61 -15.97 21.01
N ASP A 126 -16.72 -15.04 21.35
CA ASP A 126 -15.35 -14.90 20.81
C ASP A 126 -15.31 -14.74 19.28
N LEU A 127 -16.40 -14.23 18.70
CA LEU A 127 -16.55 -14.00 17.27
C LEU A 127 -16.49 -12.51 16.92
N TRP A 128 -15.96 -12.21 15.75
CA TRP A 128 -15.89 -10.87 15.19
C TRP A 128 -17.11 -10.58 14.32
N GLY A 129 -17.90 -9.59 14.71
CA GLY A 129 -19.03 -9.08 13.92
C GLY A 129 -18.71 -7.77 13.20
N ILE A 130 -19.45 -7.49 12.12
CA ILE A 130 -19.34 -6.25 11.36
C ILE A 130 -20.33 -5.23 11.92
N THR A 131 -19.92 -3.97 12.05
CA THR A 131 -20.83 -2.86 12.29
C THR A 131 -20.52 -1.69 11.38
N LEU A 132 -21.53 -1.17 10.71
CA LEU A 132 -21.41 0.04 9.91
C LEU A 132 -21.46 1.29 10.81
N GLU A 133 -20.53 2.22 10.62
CA GLU A 133 -20.53 3.51 11.33
C GLU A 133 -20.99 4.64 10.39
N HIS A 134 -20.50 4.67 9.14
CA HIS A 134 -20.89 5.61 8.09
C HIS A 134 -20.84 4.94 6.72
N ALA A 135 -21.95 4.98 5.97
CA ALA A 135 -22.15 4.23 4.72
C ALA A 135 -21.75 4.97 3.44
N THR A 136 -21.59 6.29 3.51
CA THR A 136 -21.44 7.14 2.32
C THR A 136 -20.00 7.35 1.91
N HIS A 137 -19.79 7.54 0.61
CA HIS A 137 -18.52 7.92 0.00
C HIS A 137 -18.67 9.24 -0.75
N ASN A 138 -17.60 10.04 -0.76
CA ASN A 138 -17.50 11.31 -1.48
C ASN A 138 -16.74 11.17 -2.83
N HIS A 139 -16.61 9.94 -3.35
CA HIS A 139 -15.94 9.65 -4.61
C HIS A 139 -16.59 8.43 -5.27
N PRO A 140 -16.51 8.28 -6.60
CA PRO A 140 -17.00 7.08 -7.27
C PRO A 140 -16.13 5.85 -6.96
N SER A 141 -16.67 4.67 -7.23
CA SER A 141 -15.90 3.42 -7.21
C SER A 141 -14.79 3.45 -8.28
N SER A 142 -13.83 2.54 -8.17
CA SER A 142 -12.73 2.45 -9.14
C SER A 142 -12.33 1.02 -9.41
N HIS A 143 -11.61 0.80 -10.52
CA HIS A 143 -11.17 -0.54 -10.88
C HIS A 143 -10.29 -1.16 -9.78
N ALA A 144 -10.40 -2.47 -9.57
CA ALA A 144 -9.73 -3.19 -8.49
C ALA A 144 -8.20 -3.02 -8.52
N SER A 145 -7.60 -2.92 -9.72
CA SER A 145 -6.17 -2.65 -9.90
C SER A 145 -5.71 -1.29 -9.35
N THR A 146 -6.61 -0.34 -9.10
CA THR A 146 -6.23 0.95 -8.48
C THR A 146 -6.01 0.81 -6.98
N HIS A 147 -6.60 -0.20 -6.34
CA HIS A 147 -6.59 -0.42 -4.91
C HIS A 147 -5.41 -1.33 -4.51
N PRO A 148 -4.40 -0.82 -3.77
CA PRO A 148 -3.25 -1.63 -3.36
C PRO A 148 -3.62 -2.86 -2.53
N ILE A 149 -4.73 -2.82 -1.79
CA ILE A 149 -5.20 -3.92 -0.96
C ILE A 149 -5.62 -5.10 -1.82
N HIS A 150 -6.36 -4.86 -2.90
CA HIS A 150 -6.81 -5.93 -3.81
C HIS A 150 -5.63 -6.55 -4.55
N ARG A 151 -4.70 -5.73 -5.06
CA ARG A 151 -3.46 -6.23 -5.67
C ARG A 151 -2.62 -7.04 -4.69
N ALA A 152 -2.53 -6.63 -3.43
CA ALA A 152 -1.82 -7.38 -2.40
C ALA A 152 -2.50 -8.72 -2.05
N LEU A 153 -3.84 -8.77 -2.07
CA LEU A 153 -4.59 -10.02 -1.87
C LEU A 153 -4.34 -11.00 -3.01
N GLU A 154 -4.43 -10.54 -4.27
CA GLU A 154 -4.12 -11.38 -5.44
C GLU A 154 -2.67 -11.86 -5.42
N LEU A 155 -1.71 -10.95 -5.17
CA LEU A 155 -0.30 -11.31 -5.06
C LEU A 155 -0.08 -12.35 -3.96
N THR A 156 -0.81 -12.27 -2.85
CA THR A 156 -0.70 -13.24 -1.76
C THR A 156 -1.14 -14.64 -2.19
N GLN A 157 -2.17 -14.73 -3.04
CA GLN A 157 -2.64 -16.00 -3.62
C GLN A 157 -1.61 -16.57 -4.60
N ARG A 158 -0.92 -15.70 -5.35
CA ARG A 158 0.10 -16.05 -6.36
C ARG A 158 1.54 -16.04 -5.85
N ASN A 159 1.77 -15.91 -4.53
CA ASN A 159 3.12 -15.74 -3.98
C ASN A 159 4.06 -16.87 -4.40
N ALA A 160 3.61 -18.13 -4.36
CA ALA A 160 4.46 -19.27 -4.68
C ALA A 160 4.93 -19.28 -6.14
N GLU A 161 4.03 -18.94 -7.07
CA GLU A 161 4.33 -18.81 -8.50
C GLU A 161 5.33 -17.67 -8.75
N VAL A 162 5.05 -16.49 -8.20
CA VAL A 162 5.91 -15.31 -8.33
C VAL A 162 7.30 -15.53 -7.72
N ASP A 163 7.36 -16.15 -6.54
CA ASP A 163 8.63 -16.42 -5.86
C ASP A 163 9.49 -17.41 -6.64
N ASN A 164 8.87 -18.47 -7.18
CA ASN A 164 9.57 -19.45 -8.02
C ASN A 164 10.13 -18.79 -9.28
N ALA A 165 9.34 -17.99 -10.00
CA ALA A 165 9.82 -17.29 -11.19
C ALA A 165 10.93 -16.28 -10.87
N ILE A 166 10.89 -15.62 -9.70
CA ILE A 166 12.00 -14.77 -9.22
C ILE A 166 13.26 -15.60 -9.00
N GLN A 167 13.16 -16.76 -8.35
CA GLN A 167 14.29 -17.66 -8.10
C GLN A 167 14.89 -18.23 -9.40
N GLN A 168 14.06 -18.47 -10.41
CA GLN A 168 14.49 -18.86 -11.77
C GLN A 168 15.13 -17.71 -12.56
N GLY A 169 15.18 -16.49 -12.00
CA GLY A 169 15.81 -15.34 -12.62
C GLY A 169 14.94 -14.63 -13.67
N HIS A 170 13.64 -14.94 -13.76
CA HIS A 170 12.74 -14.26 -14.69
C HIS A 170 12.66 -12.77 -14.37
N THR A 171 12.59 -11.93 -15.39
CA THR A 171 12.41 -10.48 -15.24
C THR A 171 10.98 -10.15 -14.84
N THR A 172 10.76 -8.98 -14.24
CA THR A 172 9.40 -8.51 -13.89
C THR A 172 8.42 -8.55 -15.07
N SER A 173 8.91 -8.27 -16.28
CA SER A 173 8.07 -8.30 -17.48
C SER A 173 7.69 -9.72 -17.86
N GLN A 174 8.64 -10.67 -17.82
CA GLN A 174 8.38 -12.08 -18.11
C GLN A 174 7.37 -12.66 -17.12
N ILE A 175 7.58 -12.43 -15.82
CA ILE A 175 6.66 -12.89 -14.77
C ILE A 175 5.24 -12.36 -15.00
N LEU A 176 5.09 -11.09 -15.36
CA LEU A 176 3.76 -10.54 -15.64
C LEU A 176 3.15 -11.08 -16.92
N THR A 177 3.95 -11.33 -17.96
CA THR A 177 3.47 -11.97 -19.17
C THR A 177 2.95 -13.37 -18.86
N GLU A 178 3.73 -14.18 -18.14
CA GLU A 178 3.34 -15.53 -17.70
C GLU A 178 2.02 -15.51 -16.90
N ILE A 179 1.90 -14.61 -15.92
CA ILE A 179 0.67 -14.47 -15.12
C ILE A 179 -0.52 -14.07 -16.00
N ARG A 180 -0.33 -13.16 -16.96
CA ARG A 180 -1.41 -12.72 -17.87
C ARG A 180 -1.81 -13.77 -18.89
N GLU A 181 -0.88 -14.61 -19.31
CA GLU A 181 -1.15 -15.75 -20.18
C GLU A 181 -2.00 -16.80 -19.45
N ALA A 182 -1.73 -17.03 -18.16
CA ALA A 182 -2.51 -17.93 -17.32
C ALA A 182 -3.86 -17.32 -16.88
N ASP A 183 -3.89 -16.03 -16.57
CA ASP A 183 -5.06 -15.27 -16.11
C ASP A 183 -5.08 -13.85 -16.71
N PRO A 184 -5.81 -13.64 -17.83
CA PRO A 184 -5.92 -12.33 -18.48
C PRO A 184 -6.53 -11.23 -17.60
N GLU A 185 -7.29 -11.60 -16.56
CA GLU A 185 -8.01 -10.68 -15.67
C GLU A 185 -7.19 -10.25 -14.45
N THR A 186 -5.90 -10.60 -14.39
CA THR A 186 -5.00 -10.21 -13.31
C THR A 186 -4.96 -8.68 -13.10
N ILE A 187 -5.04 -8.25 -11.84
CA ILE A 187 -4.97 -6.83 -11.47
C ILE A 187 -3.57 -6.41 -11.01
N LEU A 188 -2.59 -7.32 -11.08
CA LEU A 188 -1.20 -7.06 -10.72
C LEU A 188 -0.52 -6.09 -11.68
N VAL A 189 0.35 -5.25 -11.11
CA VAL A 189 1.18 -4.31 -11.87
C VAL A 189 2.67 -4.57 -11.65
N PRO A 190 3.58 -4.09 -12.53
CA PRO A 190 5.03 -4.35 -12.41
C PRO A 190 5.61 -3.98 -11.05
N ARG A 191 5.04 -2.94 -10.43
CA ARG A 191 5.44 -2.48 -9.12
C ARG A 191 5.24 -3.52 -8.02
N ASP A 192 4.20 -4.35 -8.12
CA ASP A 192 3.90 -5.37 -7.11
C ASP A 192 4.96 -6.48 -7.12
N ILE A 193 5.37 -6.94 -8.29
CA ILE A 193 6.47 -7.90 -8.48
C ILE A 193 7.81 -7.30 -8.02
N HIS A 194 8.09 -6.03 -8.36
CA HIS A 194 9.31 -5.37 -7.91
C HIS A 194 9.36 -5.24 -6.37
N ASN A 195 8.25 -4.88 -5.73
CA ASN A 195 8.15 -4.84 -4.28
C ASN A 195 8.34 -6.24 -3.66
N ARG A 196 7.82 -7.29 -4.30
CA ARG A 196 7.99 -8.68 -3.85
C ARG A 196 9.45 -9.11 -3.91
N ARG A 197 10.13 -8.90 -5.04
CA ARG A 197 11.57 -9.17 -5.17
C ARG A 197 12.38 -8.46 -4.10
N ARG A 198 12.16 -7.15 -3.92
CA ARG A 198 12.84 -6.39 -2.87
C ARG A 198 12.61 -6.95 -1.47
N LYS A 199 11.41 -7.49 -1.19
CA LYS A 199 11.11 -8.14 0.08
C LYS A 199 11.91 -9.44 0.25
N LEU A 200 12.00 -10.27 -0.79
CA LEU A 200 12.82 -11.49 -0.78
C LEU A 200 14.29 -11.15 -0.59
N ASP A 201 14.81 -10.16 -1.32
CA ASP A 201 16.19 -9.70 -1.17
C ASP A 201 16.46 -9.20 0.26
N GLN A 202 15.52 -8.43 0.83
CA GLN A 202 15.66 -7.96 2.21
C GLN A 202 15.67 -9.11 3.22
N MET A 203 14.87 -10.15 2.98
CA MET A 203 14.86 -11.35 3.83
C MET A 203 16.16 -12.15 3.67
N PHE A 204 16.69 -12.28 2.45
CA PHE A 204 17.96 -12.94 2.18
C PHE A 204 19.14 -12.22 2.82
N LEU A 205 19.15 -10.88 2.75
CA LEU A 205 20.22 -10.08 3.34
C LEU A 205 20.22 -10.13 4.88
N ASP A 206 19.08 -10.40 5.52
CA ASP A 206 18.92 -10.48 6.99
C ASP A 206 19.64 -9.36 7.77
N GLY A 207 19.57 -8.12 7.27
CA GLY A 207 20.22 -6.95 7.86
C GLY A 207 21.72 -6.78 7.54
N CYS A 208 22.32 -7.72 6.82
CA CYS A 208 23.66 -7.60 6.25
C CYS A 208 23.67 -6.73 4.99
N THR A 209 24.83 -6.17 4.67
CA THR A 209 25.06 -5.59 3.35
C THR A 209 25.18 -6.70 2.29
N PRO A 210 24.91 -6.42 0.99
CA PRO A 210 25.07 -7.42 -0.06
C PRO A 210 26.45 -8.09 -0.09
N LEU A 211 27.50 -7.34 0.19
CA LEU A 211 28.86 -7.88 0.28
C LEU A 211 29.03 -8.82 1.48
N GLN A 212 28.50 -8.46 2.65
CA GLN A 212 28.56 -9.30 3.84
C GLN A 212 27.78 -10.61 3.66
N ALA A 213 26.58 -10.55 3.09
CA ALA A 213 25.79 -11.74 2.77
C ALA A 213 26.56 -12.66 1.80
N LEU A 214 27.18 -12.08 0.76
CA LEU A 214 28.02 -12.84 -0.16
C LEU A 214 29.23 -13.47 0.53
N LEU A 215 29.89 -12.77 1.46
CA LEU A 215 31.01 -13.30 2.24
C LEU A 215 30.59 -14.42 3.21
N GLN A 216 29.35 -14.43 3.71
CA GLN A 216 28.82 -15.48 4.58
C GLN A 216 28.50 -16.77 3.82
N GLU A 217 28.01 -16.64 2.58
CA GLU A 217 27.71 -17.78 1.69
C GLU A 217 28.96 -18.44 1.12
N LEU A 218 30.11 -17.74 1.14
CA LEU A 218 31.38 -18.34 0.71
C LEU A 218 31.82 -19.42 1.72
N PRO A 219 32.29 -20.59 1.25
CA PRO A 219 32.87 -21.61 2.11
C PRO A 219 34.00 -21.00 2.97
N LYS A 220 34.07 -21.34 4.26
CA LYS A 220 35.12 -20.81 5.15
C LYS A 220 36.55 -21.20 4.72
N ASP A 221 36.68 -22.25 3.91
CA ASP A 221 37.95 -22.84 3.46
C ASP A 221 38.50 -22.29 2.14
N VAL A 222 37.94 -21.20 1.58
CA VAL A 222 38.56 -20.52 0.42
C VAL A 222 39.75 -19.63 0.83
N GLU A 223 40.80 -20.28 1.36
CA GLU A 223 42.14 -19.71 1.63
C GLU A 223 42.72 -18.94 0.43
N TRP A 224 42.35 -19.29 -0.81
CA TRP A 224 42.83 -18.63 -2.02
C TRP A 224 42.18 -17.26 -2.28
N VAL A 225 40.95 -17.01 -1.80
CA VAL A 225 40.26 -15.72 -1.96
C VAL A 225 40.92 -14.63 -1.10
N LEU A 226 41.50 -15.02 0.04
CA LEU A 226 42.16 -14.11 0.98
C LEU A 226 43.68 -13.92 0.71
N ARG A 227 44.27 -14.67 -0.24
CA ARG A 227 45.72 -14.63 -0.52
C ARG A 227 46.23 -13.35 -1.19
N HIS A 228 45.36 -12.56 -1.81
CA HIS A 228 45.78 -11.40 -2.62
C HIS A 228 46.16 -10.15 -1.80
N ARG A 229 46.14 -10.22 -0.44
CA ARG A 229 46.65 -9.13 0.43
C ARG A 229 48.13 -9.27 0.78
N ARG A 230 48.80 -10.39 0.50
CA ARG A 230 50.21 -10.64 0.91
C ARG A 230 51.20 -10.80 -0.26
N LEU A 231 51.07 -10.00 -1.32
CA LEU A 231 52.08 -9.92 -2.39
C LEU A 231 52.49 -8.47 -2.74
N SER A 232 52.38 -7.54 -1.78
CA SER A 232 52.90 -6.17 -1.94
C SER A 232 53.96 -5.79 -0.90
N GLN A 233 54.47 -6.74 -0.12
CA GLN A 233 55.71 -6.56 0.64
C GLN A 233 56.67 -7.62 0.12
N GLY A 234 57.51 -7.21 -0.82
CA GLY A 234 58.55 -8.05 -1.39
C GLY A 234 59.56 -8.40 -0.31
N GLU A 235 59.69 -9.69 -0.03
CA GLU A 235 60.78 -10.20 0.77
C GLU A 235 61.49 -11.26 -0.07
N SER A 236 62.63 -10.86 -0.63
CA SER A 236 63.53 -11.73 -1.35
C SER A 236 64.16 -12.70 -0.37
N ILE A 237 63.79 -13.97 -0.44
CA ILE A 237 64.51 -15.03 0.26
C ILE A 237 65.64 -15.48 -0.66
N ASN A 238 66.87 -15.13 -0.28
CA ASN A 238 68.10 -15.65 -0.87
C ASN A 238 68.36 -17.08 -0.35
N PRO A 239 68.79 -18.04 -1.19
CA PRO A 239 69.09 -19.39 -0.73
C PRO A 239 70.55 -19.53 -0.25
N PRO A 240 70.83 -20.37 0.75
CA PRO A 240 72.01 -21.21 0.79
C PRO A 240 71.78 -22.60 0.18
#